data_AF-A0A9P5YFM1-F1
#
_entry.id   AF-A0A9P5YFM1-F1
#
_cell.length_a   1.000
_cell.length_b   1.000
_cell.length_c   1.000
_cell.angle_alpha   90.00
_cell.angle_beta   90.00
_cell.angle_gamma   90.00
#
_symmetry.space_group_name_H-M   'P 1'
#
loop_
_entity.id
_entity.type
_entity.pdbx_description
1 polymer ?
#
loop_
_entity_poly.entity_id
_entity_poly.type
_entity_poly.pdbx_seq_one_letter_code
_entity_poly.pdbx_strand_id
1 'polypeptide(L)'
;MLPGPTPRYLPISVNNATGVTEHGPHSHAICQDDLGWMYNLAGMSPCLVSSGVLAACYGPSWDIPPLNRSNHYTPPDSTTVNDCSCSWSAYNLLSACTACQGFPESLLSWGLYKLKCPSQLLSNSFFPVTVSLNIPIPFWAATDPSTWPDQKFKVTTAHLLFNQEFPKS
;
A
#
# COMPACT_ATOMS: atom_id res chain seq x y z
N MET A 1 -37.55 0.55 -1.02
CA MET A 1 -36.13 0.25 -1.32
C MET A 1 -35.78 0.95 -2.61
N LEU A 2 -34.97 2.01 -2.54
CA LEU A 2 -34.44 2.70 -3.71
C LEU A 2 -33.04 2.14 -3.98
N PRO A 3 -32.68 1.81 -5.23
CA PRO A 3 -31.32 1.42 -5.56
C PRO A 3 -30.38 2.63 -5.38
N GLY A 4 -29.28 2.43 -4.67
CA GLY A 4 -28.24 3.44 -4.49
C GLY A 4 -27.53 3.78 -5.82
N PRO A 5 -26.87 4.94 -5.90
CA PRO A 5 -26.24 5.40 -7.13
C PRO A 5 -25.08 4.48 -7.53
N THR A 6 -25.14 3.94 -8.74
CA THR A 6 -24.03 3.22 -9.38
C THR A 6 -22.89 4.20 -9.70
N PRO A 7 -21.65 3.93 -9.29
CA PRO A 7 -20.49 4.70 -9.74
C PRO A 7 -20.33 4.50 -11.25
N ARG A 8 -20.48 5.57 -12.03
CA ARG A 8 -20.08 5.58 -13.44
C ARG A 8 -18.57 5.68 -13.49
N TYR A 9 -17.89 4.58 -13.77
CA TYR A 9 -16.51 4.61 -14.23
C TYR A 9 -16.49 5.31 -15.60
N LEU A 10 -15.86 6.48 -15.66
CA LEU A 10 -15.53 7.11 -16.95
C LEU A 10 -14.38 6.30 -17.59
N PRO A 11 -14.46 5.94 -18.88
CA PRO A 11 -13.33 5.35 -19.57
C PRO A 11 -12.24 6.42 -19.70
N ILE A 12 -11.06 6.14 -19.14
CA ILE A 12 -9.87 6.97 -19.32
C ILE A 12 -9.47 6.85 -20.79
N SER A 13 -9.49 7.96 -21.53
CA SER A 13 -9.00 8.01 -22.91
C SER A 13 -7.48 7.94 -22.88
N VAL A 14 -6.92 6.85 -23.40
CA VAL A 14 -5.47 6.69 -23.53
C VAL A 14 -5.02 7.47 -24.77
N ASN A 15 -4.45 8.66 -24.57
CA ASN A 15 -3.78 9.38 -25.66
C ASN A 15 -2.40 8.75 -25.89
N ASN A 16 -2.20 8.22 -27.09
CA ASN A 16 -0.93 7.66 -27.55
C ASN A 16 0.10 8.78 -27.74
N ALA A 17 0.96 9.01 -26.75
CA ALA A 17 2.12 9.88 -26.86
C ALA A 17 3.40 9.02 -26.91
N THR A 18 4.07 9.05 -28.06
CA THR A 18 5.39 8.44 -28.28
C THR A 18 6.46 9.12 -27.41
N GLY A 19 7.05 8.38 -26.46
CA GLY A 19 8.39 8.68 -25.93
C GLY A 19 8.51 9.38 -24.57
N VAL A 20 7.68 9.04 -23.58
CA VAL A 20 7.98 9.33 -22.16
C VAL A 20 8.05 7.98 -21.43
N THR A 21 9.23 7.58 -20.94
CA THR A 21 9.30 6.54 -19.91
C THR A 21 8.81 7.14 -18.60
N GLU A 22 7.50 7.32 -18.50
CA GLU A 22 6.83 7.75 -17.27
C GLU A 22 6.90 6.58 -16.28
N HIS A 23 7.98 6.53 -15.52
CA HIS A 23 8.11 5.56 -14.45
C HIS A 23 7.29 6.07 -13.26
N GLY A 24 6.04 5.62 -13.21
CA GLY A 24 5.14 5.78 -12.08
C GLY A 24 4.97 4.47 -11.30
N PRO A 25 4.06 4.46 -10.32
CA PRO A 25 3.69 3.25 -9.60
C PRO A 25 3.19 2.18 -10.57
N HIS A 26 3.72 0.96 -10.44
CA HIS A 26 3.49 -0.13 -11.38
C HIS A 26 3.16 -1.42 -10.63
N SER A 27 2.02 -2.02 -11.00
CA SER A 27 1.57 -3.31 -10.47
C SER A 27 0.55 -3.94 -11.41
N HIS A 28 0.69 -5.25 -11.62
CA HIS A 28 -0.30 -6.08 -12.31
C HIS A 28 -1.19 -6.87 -11.34
N ALA A 29 -1.08 -6.61 -10.03
CA ALA A 29 -1.89 -7.26 -9.02
C ALA A 29 -3.34 -6.75 -9.09
N ILE A 30 -4.28 -7.69 -9.12
CA ILE A 30 -5.72 -7.41 -9.21
C ILE A 30 -6.35 -7.65 -7.83
N CYS A 31 -7.01 -6.63 -7.30
CA CYS A 31 -7.79 -6.78 -6.07
C CYS A 31 -9.18 -7.36 -6.38
N GLN A 32 -9.73 -8.14 -5.46
CA GLN A 32 -11.11 -8.59 -5.47
C GLN A 32 -12.07 -7.40 -5.34
N ASP A 33 -13.23 -7.46 -6.01
CA ASP A 33 -14.18 -6.35 -6.13
C ASP A 33 -14.75 -5.90 -4.76
N ASP A 34 -14.92 -6.83 -3.82
CA ASP A 34 -15.43 -6.57 -2.47
C ASP A 34 -14.45 -5.78 -1.58
N LEU A 35 -13.20 -5.66 -2.01
CA LEU A 35 -12.14 -4.90 -1.34
C LEU A 35 -11.82 -3.58 -2.05
N GLY A 36 -12.73 -3.10 -2.91
CA GLY A 36 -12.66 -1.80 -3.59
C GLY A 36 -12.56 -0.60 -2.64
N TRP A 37 -12.98 -0.72 -1.38
CA TRP A 37 -12.82 0.32 -0.37
C TRP A 37 -11.35 0.62 -0.01
N MET A 38 -10.42 -0.32 -0.31
CA MET A 38 -8.98 -0.14 -0.04
C MET A 38 -8.30 0.82 -1.02
N TYR A 39 -8.99 1.24 -2.08
CA TYR A 39 -8.44 2.18 -3.03
C TYR A 39 -8.26 3.55 -2.36
N ASN A 40 -7.15 4.22 -2.65
CA ASN A 40 -6.93 5.57 -2.12
C ASN A 40 -7.83 6.59 -2.84
N LEU A 41 -7.78 7.85 -2.39
CA LEU A 41 -8.58 8.94 -2.96
C LEU A 41 -8.26 9.25 -4.43
N ALA A 42 -7.12 8.78 -4.95
CA ALA A 42 -6.75 8.88 -6.36
C ALA A 42 -7.22 7.68 -7.20
N GLY A 43 -7.98 6.74 -6.60
CA GLY A 43 -8.44 5.53 -7.29
C GLY A 43 -7.34 4.51 -7.53
N MET A 44 -6.26 4.55 -6.75
CA MET A 44 -5.16 3.59 -6.84
C MET A 44 -5.37 2.44 -5.86
N SER A 45 -5.17 1.20 -6.33
CA SER A 45 -5.21 0.01 -5.48
C SER A 45 -4.10 0.04 -4.42
N PRO A 46 -4.23 -0.68 -3.29
CA PRO A 46 -3.16 -0.78 -2.29
C PRO A 46 -1.83 -1.28 -2.90
N CYS A 47 -1.87 -2.10 -3.95
CA CYS A 47 -0.69 -2.57 -4.67
C CYS A 47 0.03 -1.45 -5.43
N LEU A 48 -0.72 -0.60 -6.13
CA LEU A 48 -0.16 0.57 -6.81
C LEU A 48 0.38 1.59 -5.81
N VAL A 49 -0.32 1.85 -4.70
CA VAL A 49 0.19 2.75 -3.67
C VAL A 49 1.46 2.20 -3.01
N SER A 50 1.54 0.88 -2.76
CA SER A 50 2.77 0.21 -2.27
C SER A 50 3.95 0.45 -3.21
N SER A 51 3.74 0.29 -4.52
CA SER A 51 4.76 0.53 -5.54
C SER A 51 5.31 1.95 -5.44
N GLY A 52 4.44 2.96 -5.37
CA GLY A 52 4.86 4.35 -5.25
C GLY A 52 5.60 4.66 -3.94
N VAL A 53 5.12 4.12 -2.82
CA VAL A 53 5.77 4.25 -1.51
C VAL A 53 7.19 3.68 -1.51
N LEU A 54 7.39 2.50 -2.11
CA LEU A 54 8.72 1.87 -2.19
C LEU A 54 9.62 2.58 -3.21
N ALA A 55 9.09 2.95 -4.37
CA ALA A 55 9.82 3.67 -5.40
C ALA A 55 10.38 5.00 -4.88
N ALA A 56 9.67 5.69 -3.98
CA ALA A 56 10.09 6.98 -3.44
C ALA A 56 11.51 7.00 -2.80
N CYS A 57 12.02 5.85 -2.35
CA CYS A 57 13.41 5.71 -1.89
C CYS A 57 14.33 4.93 -2.84
N TYR A 58 13.78 4.14 -3.77
CA TYR A 58 14.55 3.28 -4.68
C TYR A 58 14.87 3.92 -6.02
N GLY A 59 14.07 4.90 -6.46
CA GLY A 59 14.21 5.56 -7.75
C GLY A 59 12.92 5.50 -8.57
N PRO A 60 13.00 5.38 -9.90
CA PRO A 60 11.87 5.71 -10.77
C PRO A 60 10.69 4.74 -10.64
N SER A 61 10.92 3.46 -10.33
CA SER A 61 9.84 2.47 -10.24
C SER A 61 10.17 1.33 -9.27
N TRP A 62 9.12 0.75 -8.70
CA TRP A 62 9.19 -0.49 -7.94
C TRP A 62 8.04 -1.41 -8.37
N ASP A 63 8.32 -2.58 -8.95
CA ASP A 63 7.26 -3.47 -9.39
C ASP A 63 6.63 -4.23 -8.20
N ILE A 64 5.30 -4.22 -8.14
CA ILE A 64 4.53 -5.06 -7.22
C ILE A 64 3.84 -6.16 -8.05
N PRO A 65 4.44 -7.37 -8.12
CA PRO A 65 3.89 -8.44 -8.93
C PRO A 65 2.63 -9.05 -8.28
N PRO A 66 1.77 -9.71 -9.07
CA PRO A 66 0.67 -10.50 -8.52
C PRO A 66 1.23 -11.67 -7.68
N LEU A 67 0.56 -11.95 -6.56
CA LEU A 67 0.87 -13.11 -5.74
C LEU A 67 0.15 -14.36 -6.24
N ASN A 68 0.75 -15.52 -5.95
CA ASN A 68 0.06 -16.79 -6.01
C ASN A 68 -0.34 -17.23 -4.59
N ARG A 69 -1.16 -18.29 -4.51
CA ARG A 69 -1.54 -18.87 -3.22
C ARG A 69 -0.29 -19.31 -2.45
N SER A 70 -0.25 -18.97 -1.16
CA SER A 70 0.85 -19.24 -0.21
C SER A 70 2.08 -18.34 -0.30
N ASN A 71 2.15 -17.41 -1.26
CA ASN A 71 3.21 -16.41 -1.28
C ASN A 71 2.83 -15.15 -0.50
N HIS A 72 3.86 -14.45 -0.01
CA HIS A 72 3.76 -13.13 0.59
C HIS A 72 4.75 -12.19 -0.10
N TYR A 73 4.52 -10.88 -0.01
CA TYR A 73 5.55 -9.93 -0.41
C TYR A 73 6.77 -10.03 0.51
N THR A 74 7.95 -9.98 -0.09
CA THR A 74 9.22 -10.11 0.63
C THR A 74 9.39 -8.91 1.58
N PRO A 75 9.65 -9.14 2.87
CA PRO A 75 10.09 -8.09 3.78
C PRO A 75 11.38 -7.40 3.30
N PRO A 76 11.70 -6.20 3.80
CA PRO A 76 13.00 -5.59 3.55
C PRO A 76 14.14 -6.52 3.97
N ASP A 77 15.16 -6.61 3.14
CA ASP A 77 16.40 -7.37 3.37
C ASP A 77 17.63 -6.47 3.30
N SER A 78 18.85 -7.03 3.35
CA SER A 78 20.09 -6.24 3.33
C SER A 78 20.28 -5.39 2.06
N THR A 79 19.55 -5.67 0.99
CA THR A 79 19.61 -4.95 -0.29
C THR A 79 18.42 -4.03 -0.50
N THR A 80 17.30 -4.33 0.16
CA THR A 80 16.03 -3.65 -0.01
C THR A 80 15.58 -2.83 1.21
N VAL A 81 16.40 -2.77 2.26
CA VAL A 81 16.14 -1.96 3.46
C VAL A 81 16.47 -0.48 3.27
N ASN A 82 15.47 0.40 3.48
CA ASN A 82 15.61 1.85 3.58
C ASN A 82 14.43 2.47 4.35
N ASP A 83 14.41 3.80 4.48
CA ASP A 83 13.37 4.53 5.21
C ASP A 83 11.95 4.26 4.69
N CYS A 84 11.77 4.14 3.36
CA CYS A 84 10.47 3.88 2.76
C CYS A 84 10.01 2.45 3.03
N SER A 85 10.88 1.46 2.80
CA SER A 85 10.54 0.04 2.97
C SER A 85 10.28 -0.32 4.43
N CYS A 86 10.93 0.38 5.37
CA CYS A 86 10.75 0.23 6.81
C CYS A 86 9.62 1.08 7.40
N SER A 87 8.90 1.84 6.56
CA SER A 87 7.77 2.64 7.01
C SER A 87 6.53 1.80 7.35
N TRP A 88 5.67 2.34 8.22
CA TRP A 88 4.37 1.73 8.52
C TRP A 88 3.50 1.62 7.27
N SER A 89 3.57 2.64 6.42
CA SER A 89 2.82 2.68 5.16
C SER A 89 3.19 1.53 4.24
N ALA A 90 4.49 1.26 4.05
CA ALA A 90 4.93 0.15 3.22
C ALA A 90 4.39 -1.20 3.73
N TYR A 91 4.51 -1.46 5.04
CA TYR A 91 3.98 -2.69 5.63
C TYR A 91 2.47 -2.83 5.47
N ASN A 92 1.71 -1.80 5.82
CA ASN A 92 0.25 -1.86 5.78
C ASN A 92 -0.27 -1.95 4.34
N LEU A 93 0.35 -1.25 3.39
CA LEU A 93 -0.06 -1.29 1.98
C LEU A 93 0.28 -2.64 1.32
N LEU A 94 1.47 -3.22 1.57
CA LEU A 94 1.82 -4.55 1.08
C LEU A 94 0.91 -5.63 1.69
N SER A 95 0.57 -5.46 2.96
CA SER A 95 -0.41 -6.32 3.64
C SER A 95 -1.79 -6.19 3.01
N ALA A 96 -2.29 -4.97 2.83
CA ALA A 96 -3.57 -4.74 2.15
C ALA A 96 -3.57 -5.26 0.72
N CYS A 97 -2.46 -5.11 -0.02
CA CYS A 97 -2.30 -5.66 -1.37
C CYS A 97 -2.38 -7.20 -1.38
N THR A 98 -1.77 -7.86 -0.40
CA THR A 98 -1.85 -9.32 -0.24
C THR A 98 -3.29 -9.76 0.07
N ALA A 99 -3.96 -9.08 0.99
CA ALA A 99 -5.35 -9.36 1.35
C ALA A 99 -6.32 -9.08 0.18
N CYS A 100 -6.11 -7.98 -0.54
CA CYS A 100 -6.96 -7.58 -1.67
C CYS A 100 -6.88 -8.60 -2.81
N GLN A 101 -5.75 -9.26 -3.01
CA GLN A 101 -5.59 -10.33 -4.00
C GLN A 101 -6.26 -11.65 -3.57
N GLY A 102 -6.80 -11.73 -2.35
CA GLY A 102 -7.51 -12.89 -1.83
C GLY A 102 -6.65 -13.85 -1.01
N PHE A 103 -5.50 -13.39 -0.48
CA PHE A 103 -4.57 -14.24 0.30
C PHE A 103 -4.31 -13.72 1.73
N PRO A 104 -5.34 -13.39 2.53
CA PRO A 104 -5.14 -12.85 3.89
C PRO A 104 -4.36 -13.81 4.83
N GLU A 105 -4.33 -15.11 4.53
CA GLU A 105 -3.54 -16.11 5.26
C GLU A 105 -2.02 -15.89 5.12
N SER A 106 -1.57 -15.35 3.98
CA SER A 106 -0.16 -15.10 3.67
C SER A 106 0.40 -13.81 4.29
N LEU A 107 -0.41 -13.06 5.04
CA LEU A 107 0.03 -11.83 5.68
C LEU A 107 1.11 -12.09 6.73
N LEU A 108 2.20 -11.32 6.70
CA LEU A 108 3.22 -11.32 7.74
C LEU A 108 2.83 -10.40 8.90
N SER A 109 3.26 -10.75 10.12
CA SER A 109 3.20 -9.80 11.24
C SER A 109 4.25 -8.70 11.06
N TRP A 110 4.01 -7.54 11.67
CA TRP A 110 4.94 -6.42 11.68
C TRP A 110 6.32 -6.82 12.22
N GLY A 111 6.35 -7.65 13.28
CA GLY A 111 7.59 -8.16 13.85
C GLY A 111 8.45 -8.95 12.85
N LEU A 112 7.82 -9.78 12.00
CA LEU A 112 8.53 -10.53 10.95
C LEU A 112 8.94 -9.62 9.80
N TYR A 113 8.06 -8.70 9.39
CA TYR A 113 8.35 -7.78 8.30
C TYR A 113 9.54 -6.86 8.62
N LYS A 114 9.58 -6.30 9.82
CA LYS A 114 10.61 -5.32 10.19
C LYS A 114 11.93 -5.94 10.67
N LEU A 115 12.11 -7.25 10.57
CA LEU A 115 13.23 -7.96 11.19
C LEU A 115 14.61 -7.42 10.76
N LYS A 116 14.73 -6.92 9.52
CA LYS A 116 15.97 -6.32 8.99
C LYS A 116 15.96 -4.79 8.99
N CYS A 117 14.90 -4.16 9.49
CA CYS A 117 14.83 -2.71 9.66
C CYS A 117 15.55 -2.30 10.95
N PRO A 118 16.70 -1.60 10.85
CA PRO A 118 17.38 -1.04 12.01
C PRO A 118 16.52 0.05 12.67
N SER A 119 16.74 0.30 13.96
CA SER A 119 15.96 1.30 14.71
C SER A 119 16.02 2.70 14.11
N GLN A 120 17.12 3.08 13.46
CA GLN A 120 17.25 4.39 12.80
C GLN A 120 16.42 4.54 11.52
N LEU A 121 16.01 3.44 10.88
CA LEU A 121 15.15 3.45 9.68
C LEU A 121 13.68 3.23 10.02
N LEU A 122 13.38 2.79 11.24
CA LEU A 122 12.00 2.69 11.72
C LEU A 122 11.50 4.10 12.00
N SER A 123 10.60 4.57 11.14
CA SER A 123 9.99 5.88 11.32
C SER A 123 9.11 5.93 12.58
N ASN A 124 9.15 7.07 13.28
CA ASN A 124 8.19 7.41 14.34
C ASN A 124 6.87 7.98 13.77
N SER A 125 6.78 8.10 12.43
CA SER A 125 5.60 8.49 11.67
C SER A 125 5.27 7.42 10.63
N PHE A 126 4.12 7.56 9.97
CA PHE A 126 3.68 6.57 8.98
C PHE A 126 4.56 6.45 7.74
N PHE A 127 5.26 7.52 7.38
CA PHE A 127 6.16 7.59 6.22
C PHE A 127 7.26 8.65 6.47
N PRO A 128 8.49 8.48 5.93
CA PRO A 128 9.60 9.37 6.22
C PRO A 128 9.33 10.82 5.79
N VAL A 129 9.53 11.77 6.70
CA VAL A 129 9.21 13.20 6.48
C VAL A 129 10.12 13.87 5.44
N THR A 130 11.30 13.30 5.19
CA THR A 130 12.29 13.81 4.23
C THR A 130 12.04 13.31 2.80
N VAL A 131 11.13 12.34 2.63
CA VAL A 131 10.81 11.75 1.33
C VAL A 131 9.53 12.37 0.80
N SER A 132 9.62 13.00 -0.37
CA SER A 132 8.46 13.55 -1.04
C SER A 132 7.63 12.42 -1.67
N LEU A 133 6.33 12.42 -1.41
CA LEU A 133 5.40 11.46 -1.98
C LEU A 133 4.13 12.20 -2.43
N ASN A 134 3.87 12.20 -3.73
CA ASN A 134 2.67 12.81 -4.33
C ASN A 134 1.51 11.82 -4.49
N ILE A 135 1.50 10.75 -3.67
CA ILE A 135 0.47 9.72 -3.68
C ILE A 135 -0.26 9.77 -2.34
N PRO A 136 -1.59 9.93 -2.34
CA PRO A 136 -2.37 9.90 -1.10
C PRO A 136 -2.23 8.54 -0.42
N ILE A 137 -1.69 8.53 0.80
CA ILE A 137 -1.67 7.36 1.68
C ILE A 137 -3.00 7.32 2.45
N PRO A 138 -3.77 6.23 2.38
CA PRO A 138 -4.98 6.09 3.19
C PRO A 138 -4.69 6.13 4.69
N PHE A 139 -5.62 6.63 5.51
CA PHE A 139 -5.42 6.72 6.97
C PHE A 139 -5.12 5.35 7.61
N TRP A 140 -5.82 4.29 7.20
CA TRP A 140 -5.56 2.93 7.67
C TRP A 140 -4.15 2.44 7.33
N ALA A 141 -3.56 2.90 6.22
CA ALA A 141 -2.21 2.56 5.83
C ALA A 141 -1.17 3.29 6.69
N ALA A 142 -1.56 4.42 7.28
CA ALA A 142 -0.71 5.20 8.19
C ALA A 142 -0.79 4.77 9.66
N THR A 143 -1.61 3.76 9.98
CA THR A 143 -1.77 3.27 11.36
C THR A 143 -0.51 2.55 11.84
N ASP A 144 -0.05 2.83 13.07
CA ASP A 144 1.10 2.14 13.67
C ASP A 144 0.85 0.62 13.70
N PRO A 145 1.68 -0.19 13.00
CA PRO A 145 1.45 -1.62 12.90
C PRO A 145 1.52 -2.36 14.23
N SER A 146 2.16 -1.77 15.25
CA SER A 146 2.22 -2.33 16.61
C SER A 146 0.86 -2.35 17.30
N THR A 147 -0.09 -1.52 16.83
CA THR A 147 -1.44 -1.39 17.39
C THR A 147 -2.46 -2.34 16.76
N TRP A 148 -2.10 -3.01 15.66
CA TRP A 148 -2.97 -4.04 15.09
C TRP A 148 -3.09 -5.25 16.04
N PRO A 149 -4.24 -5.94 16.06
CA PRO A 149 -4.35 -7.24 16.71
C PRO A 149 -3.26 -8.21 16.21
N ASP A 150 -2.55 -8.85 17.13
CA ASP A 150 -1.40 -9.72 16.84
C ASP A 150 -0.23 -9.03 16.10
N GLN A 151 -0.19 -7.69 16.11
CA GLN A 151 0.71 -6.86 15.29
C GLN A 151 0.65 -7.23 13.81
N LYS A 152 -0.54 -7.61 13.33
CA LYS A 152 -0.77 -8.08 11.96
C LYS A 152 -1.94 -7.34 11.35
N PHE A 153 -1.76 -6.80 10.14
CA PHE A 153 -2.85 -6.14 9.42
C PHE A 153 -4.13 -6.99 9.39
N LYS A 154 -5.28 -6.38 9.71
CA LYS A 154 -6.60 -7.03 9.66
C LYS A 154 -7.53 -6.20 8.79
N VAL A 155 -8.06 -6.82 7.73
CA VAL A 155 -9.00 -6.21 6.78
C VAL A 155 -10.18 -5.54 7.50
N THR A 156 -10.79 -6.23 8.47
CA THR A 156 -11.95 -5.73 9.20
C THR A 156 -11.62 -4.50 10.05
N THR A 157 -10.50 -4.49 10.76
CA THR A 157 -10.06 -3.36 11.58
C THR A 157 -9.66 -2.17 10.68
N ALA A 158 -8.96 -2.42 9.57
CA ALA A 158 -8.60 -1.38 8.61
C ALA A 158 -9.84 -0.75 7.97
N HIS A 159 -10.88 -1.54 7.70
CA HIS A 159 -12.14 -1.04 7.18
C HIS A 159 -12.82 -0.06 8.15
N LEU A 160 -12.72 -0.26 9.48
CA LEU A 160 -13.26 0.72 10.44
C LEU A 160 -12.59 2.11 10.36
N LEU A 161 -11.40 2.17 9.79
CA LEU A 161 -10.61 3.39 9.63
C LEU A 161 -10.75 4.02 8.23
N PHE A 162 -11.49 3.41 7.30
CA PHE A 162 -11.46 3.80 5.88
C PHE A 162 -11.96 5.24 5.63
N ASN A 163 -12.95 5.69 6.40
CA ASN A 163 -13.51 7.04 6.32
C ASN A 163 -12.74 8.08 7.15
N GLN A 164 -11.65 7.69 7.81
CA GLN A 164 -10.87 8.63 8.61
C GLN A 164 -9.95 9.46 7.73
N GLU A 165 -9.80 10.73 8.09
CA GLU A 165 -8.90 11.68 7.47
C GLU A 165 -7.78 12.02 8.46
N PHE A 166 -6.61 12.41 7.94
CA PHE A 166 -5.58 13.01 8.79
C PHE A 166 -6.09 14.33 9.37
N PRO A 167 -5.81 14.63 10.65
CA PRO A 167 -6.11 15.93 11.22
C PRO A 167 -5.53 17.03 10.33
N LYS A 168 -6.36 18.01 9.96
CA LYS A 168 -5.88 19.20 9.24
C LYS A 168 -5.00 19.98 10.20
N SER A 169 -3.72 20.12 9.85
CA SER A 169 -2.73 20.95 10.57
C SER A 169 -3.09 22.43 10.52
#